data_AF-A0A833LGG4-F1
#
_entry.id   AF-A0A833LGG4-F1
#
_cell.length_a   1.000
_cell.length_b   1.000
_cell.length_c   1.000
_cell.angle_alpha   90.00
_cell.angle_beta   90.00
_cell.angle_gamma   90.00
#
_symmetry.space_group_name_H-M   'P 1'
#
loop_
_entity.id
_entity.type
_entity.pdbx_description
1 polymer ?
#
loop_
_entity_poly.entity_id
_entity_poly.type
_entity_poly.pdbx_seq_one_letter_code
_entity_poly.pdbx_strand_id
1 'polypeptide(L)'
;MEFFDFGTIFFLIAAIVIFFQLRNVLGRRTGSERPPFDPYSSPRTEAKGDAAPAENVVSLPRRKGGAEAENAYAVVDAVAKPGTELNRGLRAIRDADPSFDPKVFVDGAKMAY
;
A
#
# COMPACT_ATOMS: atom_id res chain seq x y z
N MET A 1 -33.40 17.55 45.00
CA MET A 1 -33.06 17.95 43.62
C MET A 1 -31.55 17.99 43.49
N GLU A 2 -30.91 16.84 43.36
CA GLU A 2 -29.50 16.76 42.93
C GLU A 2 -29.49 16.28 41.48
N PHE A 3 -29.86 17.17 40.56
CA PHE A 3 -29.88 16.88 39.12
C PHE A 3 -28.50 17.10 38.46
N PHE A 4 -27.46 17.34 39.27
CA PHE A 4 -26.09 17.60 38.85
C PHE A 4 -25.11 16.86 39.76
N ASP A 5 -25.30 15.55 39.88
CA ASP A 5 -24.30 14.68 40.51
C ASP A 5 -23.02 14.67 39.66
N PHE A 6 -21.87 14.65 40.31
CA PHE A 6 -20.54 14.61 39.67
C PHE A 6 -20.44 13.48 38.64
N GLY A 7 -21.09 12.34 38.91
CA GLY A 7 -21.16 11.21 37.99
C GLY A 7 -21.85 11.58 36.66
N THR A 8 -23.00 12.26 36.71
CA THR A 8 -23.73 12.66 35.51
C THR A 8 -22.94 13.67 34.68
N ILE A 9 -22.27 14.62 35.33
CA ILE A 9 -21.43 15.62 34.66
C ILE A 9 -20.21 14.96 34.00
N PHE A 10 -19.59 13.99 34.66
CA PHE A 10 -18.48 13.23 34.09
C PHE A 10 -18.89 12.49 32.81
N PHE A 11 -20.02 11.77 32.85
CA PHE A 11 -20.53 11.06 31.67
C PHE A 11 -20.93 12.03 30.55
N LEU A 12 -21.47 13.20 30.87
CA LEU A 12 -21.79 14.23 29.88
C LEU A 12 -20.53 14.71 29.14
N ILE A 13 -19.46 15.03 29.88
CA ILE A 13 -18.18 15.47 29.30
C ILE A 13 -17.58 14.34 28.46
N ALA A 14 -17.54 13.11 28.98
CA ALA A 14 -17.03 11.95 28.26
C ALA A 14 -17.78 11.71 26.94
N ALA A 15 -19.12 11.80 26.95
CA ALA A 15 -19.94 11.65 25.77
C ALA A 15 -19.59 12.71 24.71
N ILE A 16 -19.49 13.99 25.10
CA ILE A 16 -19.12 15.09 24.18
C ILE A 16 -17.74 14.83 23.54
N VAL A 17 -16.75 14.41 24.33
CA VAL A 17 -15.40 14.11 23.85
C VAL A 17 -15.42 12.98 22.81
N ILE A 18 -16.15 11.89 23.09
CA ILE A 18 -16.29 10.75 22.17
C ILE A 18 -16.93 11.20 20.85
N PHE A 19 -18.03 11.96 20.90
CA PHE A 19 -18.69 12.47 19.70
C PHE A 19 -17.76 13.36 18.85
N PHE A 20 -16.97 14.23 19.50
CA PHE A 20 -16.00 15.08 18.81
C PHE A 20 -14.87 14.27 18.16
N GLN A 21 -14.40 13.22 18.84
CA GLN A 21 -13.37 12.34 18.31
C GLN A 21 -13.87 11.53 17.11
N LEU A 22 -15.09 10.98 17.20
CA LEU A 22 -15.73 10.31 16.06
C LEU A 22 -15.92 11.25 14.88
N ARG A 23 -16.36 12.50 15.11
CA ARG A 23 -16.48 13.50 14.05
C ARG A 23 -15.14 13.79 13.36
N ASN A 24 -14.06 13.86 14.13
CA ASN A 24 -12.72 14.08 13.59
C ASN A 24 -12.16 12.89 12.80
N VAL A 25 -12.63 11.67 13.08
CA VAL A 25 -12.21 10.45 12.37
C VAL A 25 -13.06 10.22 11.11
N LEU A 26 -14.37 10.48 11.14
CA LEU A 26 -15.29 10.25 10.00
C LEU A 26 -15.10 11.24 8.83
N GLY A 27 -14.35 12.33 9.02
CA GLY A 27 -14.16 13.37 8.00
C GLY A 27 -12.75 13.44 7.41
N ARG A 28 -11.79 12.65 7.91
CA ARG A 28 -10.44 12.64 7.37
C ARG A 28 -10.38 11.63 6.24
N ARG A 29 -10.54 12.14 5.02
CA ARG A 29 -9.92 11.55 3.84
C ARG A 29 -8.44 11.40 4.17
N THR A 30 -8.07 10.23 4.69
CA THR A 30 -6.68 9.83 4.89
C THR A 30 -6.03 10.04 3.54
N GLY A 31 -5.14 11.03 3.43
CA GLY A 31 -4.46 11.45 2.20
C GLY A 31 -3.49 10.40 1.65
N SER A 32 -3.91 9.14 1.67
CA SER A 32 -3.31 7.96 1.06
C SER A 32 -3.86 7.74 -0.35
N GLU A 33 -4.56 8.73 -0.92
CA GLU A 33 -4.83 8.75 -2.35
C GLU A 33 -3.51 9.07 -3.05
N ARG A 34 -2.86 8.01 -3.56
CA ARG A 34 -1.79 8.14 -4.55
C ARG A 34 -2.27 9.16 -5.59
N PRO A 35 -1.51 10.24 -5.86
CA PRO A 35 -1.93 11.20 -6.88
C PRO A 35 -2.22 10.43 -8.18
N PRO A 36 -3.34 10.73 -8.87
CA PRO A 36 -3.71 10.03 -10.09
C PRO A 36 -2.53 10.03 -11.06
N PHE A 37 -2.08 8.84 -11.44
CA PHE A 37 -1.08 8.69 -12.48
C PHE A 37 -1.69 9.23 -13.78
N ASP A 38 -1.07 10.25 -14.36
CA ASP A 38 -1.47 10.83 -15.65
C ASP A 38 -0.68 10.13 -16.79
N PRO A 39 -1.31 9.18 -17.51
CA PRO A 39 -0.66 8.44 -18.60
C PRO A 39 -0.43 9.27 -19.87
N TYR A 40 -0.86 10.55 -19.91
CA TYR A 40 -0.75 11.41 -21.10
C TYR A 40 0.31 12.50 -21.01
N SER A 41 1.11 12.53 -19.93
CA SER A 41 2.32 13.35 -19.87
C SER A 41 3.43 12.73 -20.75
N SER A 42 3.20 12.73 -22.06
CA SER A 42 4.17 12.32 -23.06
C SER A 42 5.36 13.30 -23.06
N PRO A 43 6.61 12.85 -22.78
CA PRO A 43 7.77 13.58 -23.24
C PRO A 43 7.78 13.46 -24.76
N ARG A 44 7.33 14.55 -25.40
CA ARG A 44 7.35 14.76 -26.84
C ARG A 44 8.71 14.34 -27.40
N THR A 45 8.66 13.30 -28.21
CA THR A 45 9.74 12.82 -29.07
C THR A 45 10.32 13.96 -29.89
N GLU A 46 11.59 14.27 -29.67
CA GLU A 46 12.47 14.85 -30.69
C GLU A 46 13.61 13.85 -30.93
N ALA A 47 13.34 12.85 -31.76
CA ALA A 47 14.37 12.02 -32.38
C ALA A 47 14.30 12.24 -33.89
N LYS A 48 15.21 13.08 -34.38
CA LYS A 48 15.39 13.40 -35.80
C LYS A 48 16.50 12.51 -36.37
N GLY A 49 16.13 11.67 -37.33
CA GLY A 49 16.93 11.38 -38.54
C GLY A 49 17.98 10.27 -38.48
N ASP A 50 17.57 9.08 -38.94
CA ASP A 50 18.19 8.16 -39.91
C ASP A 50 19.72 8.12 -40.11
N ALA A 51 20.31 6.92 -39.94
CA ALA A 51 20.89 6.11 -41.05
C ALA A 51 21.58 4.82 -40.56
N ALA A 52 20.97 3.65 -40.81
CA ALA A 52 21.65 2.38 -41.19
C ALA A 52 20.61 1.24 -41.38
N PRO A 53 20.76 0.36 -42.38
CA PRO A 53 19.86 -0.77 -42.59
C PRO A 53 20.36 -1.97 -41.78
N ALA A 54 19.77 -2.24 -40.63
CA ALA A 54 19.98 -3.50 -39.93
C ALA A 54 18.68 -3.92 -39.25
N GLU A 55 18.12 -5.01 -39.78
CA GLU A 55 17.22 -5.96 -39.14
C GLU A 55 16.09 -5.37 -38.29
N ASN A 56 14.88 -5.50 -38.81
CA ASN A 56 13.63 -5.14 -38.15
C ASN A 56 13.26 -6.15 -37.04
N VAL A 57 14.17 -6.36 -36.09
CA VAL A 57 13.94 -7.10 -34.86
C VAL A 57 13.59 -6.08 -33.78
N VAL A 58 12.32 -5.69 -33.76
CA VAL A 58 11.78 -4.93 -32.63
C VAL A 58 11.83 -5.84 -31.42
N SER A 59 12.79 -5.59 -30.53
CA SER A 59 12.82 -6.25 -29.23
C SER A 59 11.56 -5.85 -28.47
N LEU A 60 10.64 -6.80 -28.33
CA LEU A 60 9.46 -6.64 -27.47
C LEU A 60 9.94 -6.12 -26.11
N PRO A 61 9.28 -5.11 -25.51
CA PRO A 61 9.58 -4.67 -24.16
C PRO A 61 9.56 -5.88 -23.24
N ARG A 62 10.74 -6.36 -22.87
CA ARG A 62 10.90 -7.47 -21.95
C ARG A 62 10.23 -7.00 -20.67
N ARG A 63 9.07 -7.60 -20.37
CA ARG A 63 8.24 -7.30 -19.20
C ARG A 63 9.19 -7.02 -18.04
N LYS A 64 9.18 -5.77 -17.57
CA LYS A 64 9.97 -5.24 -16.45
C LYS A 64 9.53 -5.96 -15.17
N GLY A 65 9.86 -7.23 -15.06
CA GLY A 65 9.33 -8.15 -14.06
C GLY A 65 10.37 -9.13 -13.52
N GLY A 66 11.63 -9.03 -13.95
CA GLY A 66 12.74 -9.80 -13.37
C GLY A 66 13.35 -9.07 -12.17
N ALA A 67 13.96 -7.91 -12.42
CA ALA A 67 14.69 -7.15 -11.40
C ALA A 67 13.77 -6.44 -10.37
N GLU A 68 12.57 -6.05 -10.78
CA GLU A 68 11.58 -5.41 -9.89
C GLU A 68 10.88 -6.47 -9.02
N ALA A 69 10.70 -7.70 -9.53
CA ALA A 69 10.14 -8.82 -8.78
C ALA A 69 11.11 -9.40 -7.75
N GLU A 70 12.41 -9.52 -8.07
CA GLU A 70 13.42 -9.90 -7.07
C GLU A 70 13.44 -8.93 -5.89
N ASN A 71 13.34 -7.62 -6.14
CA ASN A 71 13.18 -6.63 -5.07
C ASN A 71 11.83 -6.74 -4.35
N ALA A 72 10.74 -7.05 -5.07
CA ALA A 72 9.41 -7.18 -4.49
C ALA A 72 9.30 -8.31 -3.46
N TYR A 73 10.07 -9.38 -3.66
CA TYR A 73 10.12 -10.53 -2.74
C TYR A 73 11.15 -10.38 -1.62
N ALA A 74 12.03 -9.39 -1.64
CA ALA A 74 13.03 -9.18 -0.58
C ALA A 74 12.40 -9.09 0.82
N VAL A 75 11.23 -8.44 0.93
CA VAL A 75 10.48 -8.35 2.20
C VAL A 75 9.91 -9.71 2.65
N VAL A 76 9.59 -10.60 1.71
CA VAL A 76 9.11 -11.95 1.99
C VAL A 76 10.28 -12.86 2.39
N ASP A 77 11.40 -12.73 1.69
CA ASP A 77 12.62 -13.52 1.92
C ASP A 77 13.28 -13.17 3.26
N ALA A 78 13.09 -11.95 3.76
CA ALA A 78 13.50 -11.53 5.08
C ALA A 78 12.71 -12.22 6.22
N VAL A 79 11.52 -12.75 5.94
CA VAL A 79 10.63 -13.39 6.93
C VAL A 79 10.65 -14.91 6.82
N ALA A 80 10.68 -15.44 5.59
CA ALA A 80 10.72 -16.86 5.32
C ALA A 80 11.78 -17.19 4.28
N LYS A 81 12.59 -18.23 4.51
CA LYS A 81 13.63 -18.63 3.55
C LYS A 81 13.03 -18.95 2.17
N PRO A 82 13.66 -18.50 1.07
CA PRO A 82 13.23 -18.83 -0.30
C PRO A 82 13.05 -20.34 -0.48
N GLY A 83 12.01 -20.74 -1.20
CA GLY A 83 11.74 -22.15 -1.51
C GLY A 83 11.03 -22.94 -0.40
N THR A 84 10.73 -22.35 0.75
CA THR A 84 9.82 -22.95 1.74
C THR A 84 8.36 -22.80 1.34
N GLU A 85 7.48 -23.67 1.85
CA GLU A 85 6.02 -23.55 1.63
C GLU A 85 5.49 -22.20 2.13
N LEU A 86 5.96 -21.75 3.29
CA LEU A 86 5.58 -20.45 3.85
C LEU A 86 6.00 -19.30 2.92
N ASN A 87 7.23 -19.31 2.41
CA ASN A 87 7.71 -18.30 1.48
C ASN A 87 6.86 -18.30 0.19
N ARG A 88 6.53 -19.47 -0.36
CA ARG A 88 5.62 -19.58 -1.51
C ARG A 88 4.26 -18.94 -1.25
N GLY A 89 3.65 -19.25 -0.12
CA GLY A 89 2.36 -18.67 0.27
C GLY A 89 2.42 -17.14 0.39
N LEU A 90 3.45 -16.63 1.08
CA LEU A 90 3.65 -15.18 1.23
C LEU A 90 3.92 -14.47 -0.11
N ARG A 91 4.66 -15.11 -1.03
CA ARG A 91 4.86 -14.59 -2.38
C ARG A 91 3.56 -14.56 -3.17
N ALA A 92 2.74 -15.60 -3.08
CA ALA A 92 1.42 -15.62 -3.74
C ALA A 92 0.51 -14.48 -3.25
N ILE A 93 0.56 -14.14 -1.96
CA ILE A 93 -0.17 -12.97 -1.42
C ILE A 93 0.41 -11.67 -1.99
N ARG A 94 1.74 -11.52 -2.03
CA ARG A 94 2.42 -10.35 -2.62
C ARG A 94 2.12 -10.16 -4.11
N ASP A 95 1.94 -11.25 -4.83
CA ASP A 95 1.57 -11.23 -6.25
C ASP A 95 0.13 -10.76 -6.45
N ALA A 96 -0.77 -11.11 -5.53
CA ALA A 96 -2.16 -10.64 -5.53
C ALA A 96 -2.30 -9.21 -4.98
N ASP A 97 -1.48 -8.83 -4.01
CA ASP A 97 -1.43 -7.51 -3.39
C ASP A 97 0.02 -6.99 -3.31
N PRO A 98 0.44 -6.13 -4.27
CA PRO A 98 1.78 -5.54 -4.27
C PRO A 98 2.10 -4.66 -3.06
N SER A 99 1.12 -4.28 -2.25
CA SER A 99 1.32 -3.50 -1.02
C SER A 99 1.54 -4.37 0.22
N PHE A 100 1.33 -5.69 0.11
CA PHE A 100 1.43 -6.63 1.23
C PHE A 100 2.81 -6.63 1.91
N ASP A 101 2.83 -6.41 3.22
CA ASP A 101 4.04 -6.52 4.06
C ASP A 101 3.85 -7.63 5.12
N PRO A 102 4.68 -8.69 5.10
CA PRO A 102 4.54 -9.81 6.02
C PRO A 102 4.72 -9.45 7.50
N LYS A 103 5.57 -8.46 7.84
CA LYS A 103 5.77 -8.03 9.23
C LYS A 103 4.52 -7.32 9.76
N VAL A 104 4.02 -6.37 9.00
CA VAL A 104 2.82 -5.60 9.36
C VAL A 104 1.62 -6.53 9.50
N PHE A 105 1.48 -7.50 8.60
CA PHE A 105 0.42 -8.50 8.67
C PHE A 105 0.45 -9.30 9.98
N VAL A 106 1.63 -9.82 10.38
CA VAL A 106 1.78 -10.58 11.62
C VAL A 106 1.50 -9.72 12.85
N ASP A 107 1.97 -8.47 12.86
CA ASP A 107 1.72 -7.57 13.98
C ASP A 107 0.24 -7.18 14.10
N GLY A 108 -0.45 -6.99 12.97
CA GLY A 108 -1.91 -6.83 12.96
C GLY A 108 -2.66 -8.06 13.47
N ALA A 109 -2.21 -9.26 13.10
CA ALA A 109 -2.82 -10.51 13.57
C ALA A 109 -2.73 -10.67 15.09
N LYS A 110 -1.59 -10.35 15.71
CA LYS A 110 -1.39 -10.38 17.17
C LYS A 110 -2.27 -9.40 17.94
N MET A 111 -2.72 -8.32 17.30
CA MET A 111 -3.62 -7.35 17.92
C MET A 111 -5.08 -7.80 17.86
N ALA A 112 -5.42 -8.63 16.88
CA ALA A 112 -6.78 -9.13 16.67
C ALA A 112 -7.09 -10.41 17.47
N TYR A 113 -6.06 -11.18 17.84
CA TYR A 113 -6.16 -12.46 18.54
C TYR A 113 -5.17 -12.51 19.70
#